data_AF-A0A959CDY0-F1
#
_entry.id   AF-A0A959CDY0-F1
#
_cell.length_a   1.000
_cell.length_b   1.000
_cell.length_c   1.000
_cell.angle_alpha   90.00
_cell.angle_beta   90.00
_cell.angle_gamma   90.00
#
_symmetry.space_group_name_H-M   'P 1'
#
loop_
_entity.id
_entity.type
_entity.pdbx_description
1 polymer ?
#
loop_
_entity_poly.entity_id
_entity_poly.type
_entity_poly.pdbx_seq_one_letter_code
_entity_poly.pdbx_strand_id
1 'polypeptide(L)'
;MRGSLKLFTWFGIPVHLHWTFGLIFLYALWVGHANELDWIGTIWLMGFFIALFTCVLLHEYGHSLTARRYGVETRDIILTPIGGIARLEKMPEKP
;
A
#
# COMPACT_ATOMS: atom_id res chain seq x y z
N MET A 1 7.83 -3.26 -12.41
CA MET A 1 6.98 -4.46 -12.51
C MET A 1 5.88 -4.15 -13.51
N ARG A 2 5.60 -5.04 -14.48
CA ARG A 2 4.51 -4.81 -15.46
C ARG A 2 3.17 -4.81 -14.72
N GLY A 3 2.34 -3.79 -14.89
CA GLY A 3 1.01 -3.70 -14.28
C GLY A 3 0.89 -2.88 -12.99
N SER A 4 1.87 -2.04 -12.66
CA SER A 4 1.76 -1.05 -11.57
C SER A 4 1.48 0.35 -12.11
N LEU A 5 0.47 1.03 -11.57
CA LEU A 5 0.12 2.41 -11.91
C LEU A 5 0.77 3.37 -10.90
N LYS A 6 1.42 4.43 -11.37
CA LYS A 6 1.96 5.46 -10.48
C LYS A 6 0.79 6.28 -9.92
N LEU A 7 0.62 6.28 -8.59
CA LEU A 7 -0.42 7.06 -7.92
C LEU A 7 0.04 8.50 -7.71
N PHE A 8 1.15 8.67 -7.02
CA PHE A 8 1.73 9.97 -6.69
C PHE A 8 3.21 9.83 -6.34
N THR A 9 3.86 10.94 -6.01
CA THR A 9 5.23 10.95 -5.50
C THR A 9 5.26 11.83 -4.27
N TRP A 10 5.73 11.28 -3.15
CA TRP A 10 5.81 12.01 -1.88
C TRP A 10 7.18 11.78 -1.24
N PHE A 11 7.77 12.83 -0.66
CA PHE A 11 9.16 12.85 -0.15
C PHE A 11 10.24 12.43 -1.16
N GLY A 12 9.95 12.51 -2.46
CA GLY A 12 10.83 12.04 -3.54
C GLY A 12 10.68 10.55 -3.87
N ILE A 13 9.78 9.83 -3.20
CA ILE A 13 9.55 8.40 -3.39
C ILE A 13 8.25 8.22 -4.20
N PRO A 14 8.31 7.64 -5.41
CA PRO A 14 7.12 7.36 -6.18
C PRO A 14 6.35 6.17 -5.59
N VAL A 15 5.04 6.37 -5.36
CA VAL A 15 4.12 5.33 -4.90
C VAL A 15 3.39 4.76 -6.09
N HIS A 16 3.43 3.44 -6.22
CA HIS A 16 2.72 2.71 -7.25
C HIS A 16 1.66 1.80 -6.63
N LEU A 17 0.56 1.63 -7.35
CA LEU A 17 -0.49 0.68 -7.04
C LEU A 17 -0.43 -0.47 -8.05
N HIS A 18 -0.24 -1.69 -7.57
CA HIS A 18 -0.34 -2.85 -8.45
C HIS A 18 -1.81 -3.12 -8.78
N TRP A 19 -2.12 -3.52 -10.03
CA TRP A 19 -3.50 -3.81 -10.43
C TRP A 19 -4.21 -4.83 -9.53
N THR A 20 -3.44 -5.78 -8.96
CA THR A 20 -3.97 -6.78 -8.03
C THR A 20 -4.58 -6.16 -6.78
N PHE A 21 -4.20 -4.93 -6.40
CA PHE A 21 -4.81 -4.21 -5.27
C PHE A 21 -6.33 -4.12 -5.38
N GLY A 22 -6.86 -4.02 -6.61
CA GLY A 22 -8.31 -4.03 -6.87
C GLY A 22 -9.03 -5.28 -6.35
N LEU A 23 -8.32 -6.41 -6.17
CA LEU A 23 -8.88 -7.65 -5.63
C LEU A 23 -9.39 -7.47 -4.19
N ILE A 24 -8.82 -6.55 -3.41
CA ILE A 24 -9.31 -6.27 -2.04
C ILE A 24 -10.71 -5.66 -2.10
N PHE A 25 -10.98 -4.76 -3.05
CA PHE A 25 -12.30 -4.17 -3.19
C PHE A 25 -13.33 -5.19 -3.70
N LEU A 26 -12.93 -6.08 -4.61
CA LEU A 26 -13.78 -7.20 -5.02
C LEU A 26 -14.07 -8.14 -3.85
N TYR A 27 -13.07 -8.43 -3.02
CA TYR A 27 -13.24 -9.20 -1.80
C TYR A 27 -14.18 -8.50 -0.81
N ALA A 28 -14.02 -7.19 -0.59
CA ALA A 28 -14.90 -6.41 0.27
C ALA A 28 -16.36 -6.41 -0.22
N LEU A 29 -16.58 -6.30 -1.53
CA LEU A 29 -17.92 -6.41 -2.13
C LEU A 29 -18.51 -7.81 -1.95
N TRP A 30 -17.71 -8.85 -2.15
CA TRP A 30 -18.14 -10.23 -1.93
C TRP A 30 -18.50 -10.49 -0.47
N VAL A 31 -17.67 -10.02 0.48
CA VAL A 31 -17.97 -10.08 1.92
C VAL A 31 -19.23 -9.30 2.25
N GLY A 32 -19.39 -8.11 1.67
CA GLY A 32 -20.61 -7.29 1.76
C GLY A 32 -21.86 -8.09 1.41
N HIS A 33 -21.86 -8.69 0.22
CA HIS A 33 -22.96 -9.52 -0.28
C HIS A 33 -23.15 -10.81 0.53
N ALA A 34 -22.08 -11.52 0.88
CA ALA A 34 -22.14 -12.81 1.55
C ALA A 34 -22.66 -12.71 3.00
N ASN A 35 -22.51 -11.55 3.64
CA ASN A 35 -22.98 -11.29 5.00
C ASN A 35 -24.24 -10.42 5.04
N GLU A 36 -24.90 -10.20 3.89
CA GLU A 36 -26.10 -9.38 3.76
C GLU A 36 -25.93 -7.96 4.36
N LEU A 37 -24.72 -7.40 4.26
CA LEU A 37 -24.43 -6.04 4.72
C LEU A 37 -25.22 -5.03 3.88
N ASP A 38 -25.76 -4.01 4.54
CA ASP A 38 -26.36 -2.89 3.85
C ASP A 38 -25.31 -2.07 3.08
N TRP A 39 -25.78 -1.15 2.24
CA TRP A 39 -24.88 -0.29 1.45
C TRP A 39 -23.93 0.52 2.33
N ILE A 40 -24.40 0.96 3.49
CA ILE A 40 -23.62 1.73 4.46
C ILE A 40 -22.53 0.86 5.09
N GLY A 41 -22.85 -0.37 5.51
CA GLY A 41 -21.90 -1.34 6.04
C GLY A 41 -20.83 -1.74 5.02
N THR A 42 -21.21 -1.92 3.76
CA THR A 42 -20.26 -2.19 2.67
C THR A 42 -19.31 -1.02 2.43
N ILE A 43 -19.82 0.22 2.46
CA ILE A 43 -18.98 1.44 2.37
C ILE A 43 -18.03 1.53 3.57
N TRP A 44 -18.49 1.21 4.78
CA TRP A 44 -17.65 1.17 5.98
C TRP A 44 -16.53 0.13 5.85
N LEU A 45 -16.83 -1.06 5.33
CA LEU A 45 -15.83 -2.10 5.06
C LEU A 45 -14.79 -1.65 4.03
N MET A 46 -15.21 -0.98 2.96
CA MET A 46 -14.30 -0.39 1.98
C MET A 46 -13.42 0.70 2.63
N GLY A 47 -14.02 1.58 3.44
CA GLY A 47 -13.31 2.61 4.20
C GLY A 47 -12.28 2.02 5.16
N PHE A 48 -12.61 0.91 5.82
CA PHE A 48 -11.68 0.19 6.69
C PHE A 48 -10.44 -0.29 5.92
N PHE A 49 -10.61 -0.92 4.75
CA PHE A 49 -9.47 -1.34 3.92
C PHE A 49 -8.62 -0.16 3.46
N ILE A 50 -9.25 0.95 3.05
CA ILE A 50 -8.52 2.18 2.68
C ILE A 50 -7.68 2.70 3.87
N ALA A 51 -8.27 2.76 5.07
CA ALA A 51 -7.56 3.19 6.27
C ALA A 51 -6.41 2.24 6.62
N LEU A 52 -6.64 0.92 6.54
CA LEU A 52 -5.63 -0.10 6.80
C LEU A 52 -4.45 0.03 5.83
N PHE A 53 -4.69 0.18 4.53
CA PHE A 53 -3.62 0.37 3.55
C PHE A 53 -2.94 1.72 3.63
N THR A 54 -3.65 2.75 4.11
CA THR A 54 -3.01 4.02 4.47
C THR A 54 -2.03 3.83 5.61
N CYS A 55 -2.38 3.06 6.64
CA CYS A 55 -1.46 2.71 7.73
C CYS A 55 -0.25 1.92 7.23
N VAL A 56 -0.45 0.93 6.36
CA VAL A 56 0.64 0.17 5.72
C VAL A 56 1.54 1.10 4.92
N LEU A 57 0.98 2.01 4.13
CA LEU A 57 1.76 2.98 3.36
C LEU A 57 2.61 3.86 4.29
N LEU A 58 2.04 4.37 5.38
CA LEU A 58 2.77 5.16 6.37
C LEU A 58 3.88 4.35 7.06
N HIS A 59 3.64 3.05 7.32
CA HIS A 59 4.65 2.13 7.85
C HIS A 59 5.84 1.99 6.89
N GLU A 60 5.58 1.77 5.60
CA GLU A 60 6.62 1.69 4.56
C GLU A 60 7.39 3.02 4.41
N TYR A 61 6.69 4.15 4.56
CA TYR A 61 7.36 5.46 4.64
C TYR A 61 8.26 5.57 5.87
N GLY A 62 7.87 5.02 7.02
CA GLY A 62 8.73 4.95 8.21
C GLY A 62 10.06 4.25 7.93
N HIS A 63 10.01 3.09 7.26
CA HIS A 63 11.21 2.37 6.81
C HIS A 63 12.04 3.20 5.83
N SER A 64 11.39 3.77 4.82
CA SER A 64 12.04 4.51 3.74
C SER A 64 12.73 5.79 4.24
N LEU A 65 12.07 6.53 5.13
CA LEU A 65 12.61 7.75 5.75
C LEU A 65 13.74 7.42 6.73
N THR A 66 13.63 6.31 7.46
CA THR A 66 14.70 5.84 8.34
C THR A 66 15.92 5.44 7.50
N ALA A 67 15.75 4.63 6.47
CA ALA A 67 16.82 4.22 5.56
C ALA A 67 17.53 5.43 4.91
N ARG A 68 16.76 6.47 4.54
CA ARG A 68 17.30 7.72 4.01
C ARG A 68 18.26 8.41 4.98
N ARG A 69 18.03 8.31 6.29
CA ARG A 69 18.95 8.84 7.31
C ARG A 69 20.29 8.10 7.35
N TYR A 70 20.31 6.83 6.95
CA TYR A 70 21.51 6.00 6.82
C TYR A 70 22.14 6.06 5.41
N GLY A 71 21.70 7.01 4.57
CA GLY A 71 22.24 7.19 3.22
C GLY A 71 21.74 6.16 2.20
N VAL A 72 20.68 5.42 2.51
CA VAL A 72 20.05 4.46 1.59
C VAL A 72 18.82 5.09 0.96
N GLU A 73 18.84 5.27 -0.36
CA GLU A 73 17.68 5.77 -1.10
C GLU A 73 16.64 4.68 -1.36
N THR A 74 15.37 5.09 -1.36
CA THR A 74 14.23 4.23 -1.72
C THR A 74 13.79 4.56 -3.14
N ARG A 75 13.82 3.57 -4.03
CA ARG A 75 13.44 3.74 -5.44
C ARG A 75 11.97 4.00 -5.62
N ASP A 76 11.14 3.20 -4.97
CA ASP A 76 9.68 3.29 -5.05
C ASP A 76 9.00 2.41 -4.00
N ILE A 77 7.75 2.74 -3.70
CA ILE A 77 6.86 1.93 -2.86
C ILE A 77 5.77 1.35 -3.74
N ILE A 78 5.52 0.04 -3.64
CA ILE A 78 4.42 -0.63 -4.35
C ILE A 78 3.41 -1.16 -3.35
N LEU A 79 2.15 -0.77 -3.52
CA LEU A 79 1.02 -1.34 -2.79
C LEU A 79 0.43 -2.53 -3.55
N THR A 80 0.29 -3.64 -2.86
CA THR A 80 -0.29 -4.91 -3.32
C THR A 80 -1.34 -5.40 -2.32
N PRO A 81 -2.16 -6.41 -2.66
CA PRO A 81 -3.14 -6.96 -1.72
C PRO A 81 -2.58 -7.51 -0.41
N ILE A 82 -1.31 -7.92 -0.42
CA ILE A 82 -0.65 -8.54 0.73
C ILE A 82 -0.06 -7.45 1.64
N GLY A 83 0.23 -6.26 1.11
CA GLY A 83 0.87 -5.17 1.84
C GLY A 83 1.60 -4.19 0.92
N GLY A 84 2.46 -3.37 1.53
CA GLY A 84 3.37 -2.47 0.84
C GLY A 84 4.77 -3.09 0.71
N ILE A 85 5.46 -2.77 -0.38
CA ILE A 85 6.86 -3.16 -0.58
C ILE A 85 7.64 -1.89 -0.91
N ALA A 86 8.47 -1.41 0.02
CA ALA A 86 9.47 -0.39 -0.23
C ALA A 86 10.72 -1.00 -0.88
N ARG A 87 11.03 -0.60 -2.12
CA ARG A 87 12.25 -1.05 -2.81
C ARG A 87 13.41 -0.11 -2.51
N LEU A 88 14.30 -0.55 -1.64
CA LEU A 88 15.55 0.14 -1.32
C LEU A 88 16.61 -0.13 -2.39
N GLU A 89 17.45 0.87 -2.70
CA GLU A 89 18.54 0.70 -3.67
C GLU A 89 19.65 -0.23 -3.17
N LYS A 90 19.88 -0.23 -1.87
CA LYS A 90 20.84 -1.11 -1.19
C LYS A 90 20.28 -1.49 0.18
N MET A 91 20.46 -2.72 0.63
CA MET A 91 20.21 -3.02 2.05
C MET A 91 21.34 -2.39 2.89
N PRO A 92 21.03 -1.62 3.95
CA PRO A 92 22.05 -1.11 4.85
C PRO A 92 22.85 -2.28 5.45
N GLU A 93 24.18 -2.20 5.42
CA GLU A 93 25.06 -3.26 5.94
C GLU A 93 25.00 -3.40 7.48
N LYS A 94 24.37 -2.44 8.17
CA LYS A 94 24.12 -2.47 9.62
C LYS A 94 22.72 -1.91 9.91
N PRO A 95 21.83 -2.67 10.56
CA PRO A 95 20.52 -2.21 11.00
C PRO A 95 20.62 -1.15 12.12
#